data_AF-A0A7M3P050-F1
#
_entry.id   AF-A0A7M3P050-F1
#
_cell.length_a   1.000
_cell.length_b   1.000
_cell.length_c   1.000
_cell.angle_alpha   90.00
_cell.angle_beta   90.00
_cell.angle_gamma   90.00
#
_symmetry.space_group_name_H-M   'P 1'
#
loop_
_entity.id
_entity.type
_entity.pdbx_description
1 polymer ?
#
loop_
_entity_poly.entity_id
_entity_poly.type
_entity_poly.pdbx_seq_one_letter_code
_entity_poly.pdbx_strand_id
1 'polypeptide(L)' 'MINAAEAAMYQSAEDDAERRRIEAKLYAPPMAKRRPRGPRPPREQPQRGQMPVSDARSMMAQLAAQGAQLGLG' A
#
# COMPACT_ATOMS: atom_id res chain seq x y z
N MET A 1 3.93 7.10 -16.00
CA MET A 1 3.12 8.00 -15.16
C MET A 1 3.56 7.82 -13.73
N ILE A 2 4.00 8.89 -13.07
CA ILE A 2 4.31 8.88 -11.63
C ILE A 2 2.98 8.78 -10.87
N ASN A 3 2.95 7.97 -9.82
CA ASN A 3 1.75 7.78 -9.00
C ASN A 3 1.31 9.13 -8.41
N ALA A 4 0.01 9.44 -8.42
CA ALA A 4 -0.51 10.75 -7.97
C ALA A 4 -0.09 11.09 -6.53
N ALA A 5 0.06 10.08 -5.67
CA ALA A 5 0.53 10.23 -4.30
C ALA A 5 2.01 10.64 -4.21
N GLU A 6 2.87 10.12 -5.09
CA GLU A 6 4.30 10.47 -5.13
C GLU A 6 4.49 11.91 -5.61
N ALA A 7 3.73 12.33 -6.62
CA ALA A 7 3.76 13.70 -7.13
C ALA A 7 3.36 14.73 -6.06
N ALA A 8 2.33 14.45 -5.27
CA ALA A 8 1.89 15.33 -4.19
C ALA A 8 2.97 15.48 -3.09
N MET A 9 3.66 14.39 -2.75
CA MET A 9 4.75 14.43 -1.76
C MET A 9 5.95 15.25 -2.24
N TYR A 10 6.31 15.16 -3.52
CA TYR A 10 7.40 15.97 -4.05
C TYR A 10 7.04 17.45 -4.23
N GLN A 11 5.75 17.76 -4.44
CA GLN A 11 5.26 19.14 -4.53
C GLN A 11 5.18 19.83 -3.17
N SER A 12 5.04 19.07 -2.07
CA SER A 12 5.08 19.61 -0.71
C SER A 12 6.50 19.84 -0.18
N ALA A 13 7.54 19.44 -0.90
CA ALA A 13 8.93 19.62 -0.46
C ALA A 13 9.37 21.07 -0.66
N GLU A 14 9.84 21.71 0.41
CA GLU A 14 10.29 23.11 0.42
C GLU A 14 11.73 23.25 -0.12
N ASP A 15 12.56 22.20 0.05
CA ASP A 15 13.95 22.19 -0.38
C ASP A 15 14.40 20.83 -0.99
N ASP A 16 15.58 20.84 -1.61
CA ASP A 16 16.17 19.64 -2.22
C ASP A 16 16.54 18.56 -1.19
N ALA A 17 16.81 18.95 0.05
CA ALA A 17 17.14 18.00 1.12
C ALA A 17 15.91 17.22 1.56
N GLU A 18 14.75 17.87 1.61
CA GLU A 18 13.44 17.29 1.90
C GLU A 18 12.99 16.38 0.77
N ARG A 19 13.19 16.79 -0.49
CA ARG A 19 12.93 15.93 -1.65
C ARG A 19 13.70 14.62 -1.56
N ARG A 20 14.99 14.66 -1.20
CA ARG A 20 15.82 13.46 -0.99
C ARG A 20 15.33 12.59 0.17
N ARG A 21 14.83 13.20 1.25
CA ARG A 21 14.24 12.44 2.39
C ARG A 21 12.94 11.74 1.99
N ILE A 22 12.12 12.40 1.20
CA ILE A 22 10.86 11.85 0.68
C ILE A 22 11.16 10.67 -0.26
N GLU A 23 12.10 10.84 -1.18
CA GLU A 23 12.57 9.78 -2.08
C GLU A 23 13.12 8.58 -1.30
N ALA A 24 13.97 8.83 -0.30
CA ALA A 24 14.51 7.77 0.56
C ALA A 24 13.41 7.02 1.32
N LYS A 25 12.33 7.70 1.75
CA LYS A 25 11.20 7.05 2.43
C LYS A 25 10.32 6.25 1.47
N LEU A 26 10.05 6.78 0.28
CA LEU A 26 9.20 6.15 -0.73
C LEU A 26 9.81 4.85 -1.26
N TYR A 27 11.12 4.85 -1.49
CA TYR A 27 11.84 3.70 -2.04
C TYR A 27 12.60 2.89 -0.98
N ALA A 28 12.48 3.25 0.30
CA ALA A 28 13.04 2.42 1.36
C ALA A 28 12.37 1.04 1.38
N PRO A 29 13.14 -0.04 1.56
CA PRO A 29 12.55 -1.35 1.80
C PRO A 29 11.72 -1.29 3.09
N PRO A 30 10.55 -1.97 3.14
CA PRO A 30 9.69 -1.93 4.30
C PRO A 30 10.45 -2.46 5.51
N MET A 31 10.48 -1.66 6.58
CA MET A 31 11.12 -2.08 7.82
C MET A 31 10.47 -3.38 8.30
N ALA A 32 11.28 -4.44 8.38
CA ALA A 32 10.85 -5.70 8.95
C ALA A 32 10.49 -5.46 10.42
N LYS A 33 9.18 -5.32 10.70
CA LYS A 33 8.67 -5.27 12.07
C LYS A 33 9.13 -6.56 12.75
N ARG A 34 10.17 -6.48 13.60
CA ARG A 34 10.62 -7.62 14.42
C ARG A 34 9.42 -8.02 15.27
N ARG A 35 8.76 -9.13 14.90
CA ARG A 35 7.71 -9.71 15.74
C ARG A 35 8.36 -10.12 17.07
N PRO A 36 7.79 -9.76 18.23
CA PRO A 36 8.26 -10.30 19.49
C PRO A 36 8.17 -11.83 19.45
N ARG A 37 9.25 -12.52 19.82
CA ARG A 37 9.29 -13.99 19.94
C ARG A 37 8.46 -14.40 21.17
N GLY A 38 7.15 -14.49 21.01
CA GLY A 38 6.28 -15.20 21.95
C GLY A 38 6.37 -16.73 21.74
N PRO A 39 5.93 -17.55 22.72
CA PRO A 39 5.79 -18.99 22.54
C PRO A 39 4.88 -19.26 21.34
N ARG A 40 5.35 -20.10 20.42
CA ARG A 40 4.78 -20.30 19.08
C ARG A 40 3.54 -21.19 19.17
N PRO A 41 2.31 -20.69 18.93
CA PRO A 41 1.17 -21.56 18.72
C PRO A 41 1.36 -22.38 17.42
N PRO A 42 0.65 -23.52 17.26
CA PRO A 42 0.67 -24.30 16.02
C PRO A 42 0.39 -23.36 14.84
N ARG A 43 1.33 -23.28 13.90
CA ARG A 43 1.19 -22.42 12.72
C ARG A 43 0.22 -23.09 11.75
N GLU A 44 -1.04 -22.67 11.76
CA GLU A 44 -1.84 -22.69 10.55
C GLU A 44 -1.11 -21.79 9.53
N GLN A 45 -0.53 -22.42 8.52
CA GLN A 45 0.16 -21.69 7.46
C GLN A 45 -0.93 -21.02 6.61
N PRO A 46 -0.97 -19.67 6.52
CA PRO A 46 -1.82 -19.05 5.51
C PRO A 46 -1.31 -19.53 4.16
N GLN A 47 -2.18 -20.17 3.38
CA GLN A 47 -1.86 -20.62 2.02
C GLN A 47 -1.32 -19.43 1.23
N ARG A 48 0.00 -19.42 1.04
CA ARG A 48 0.68 -18.45 0.20
C ARG A 48 0.22 -18.69 -1.23
N GLY A 49 -0.51 -17.74 -1.81
CA GLY A 49 -0.72 -17.68 -3.25
C GLY A 49 -2.17 -17.58 -3.71
N GLN A 50 -3.17 -17.62 -2.83
CA GLN A 50 -4.57 -17.49 -3.23
C GLN A 50 -5.17 -16.25 -2.58
N MET A 51 -5.41 -15.22 -3.38
CA MET A 51 -6.25 -14.12 -2.97
C MET A 51 -7.67 -14.68 -2.77
N PRO A 52 -8.26 -14.57 -1.58
CA PRO A 52 -9.59 -15.11 -1.36
C PRO A 52 -10.60 -14.33 -2.21
N VAL A 53 -11.59 -15.03 -2.75
CA VAL A 53 -12.62 -14.45 -3.63
C VAL A 53 -13.34 -13.28 -2.93
N SER A 54 -13.43 -13.31 -1.60
CA SER A 54 -13.95 -12.20 -0.79
C SER A 54 -13.16 -10.91 -1.00
N ASP A 55 -11.83 -10.98 -0.96
CA ASP A 55 -10.96 -9.82 -1.10
C ASP A 55 -11.02 -9.28 -2.53
N ALA A 56 -11.10 -10.17 -3.53
CA ALA A 56 -11.29 -9.78 -4.92
C ALA A 56 -12.63 -9.06 -5.14
N ARG A 57 -13.71 -9.53 -4.48
CA ARG A 57 -15.02 -8.87 -4.51
C ARG A 57 -14.99 -7.51 -3.82
N SER A 58 -14.30 -7.38 -2.69
CA SER A 58 -14.15 -6.10 -2.00
C SER A 58 -13.38 -5.09 -2.84
N MET A 59 -12.34 -5.51 -3.55
CA MET A 59 -11.63 -4.65 -4.49
C MET A 59 -12.51 -4.21 -5.67
N MET A 60 -13.25 -5.13 -6.28
CA MET A 60 -14.21 -4.79 -7.34
C MET A 60 -15.30 -3.83 -6.87
N ALA A 61 -15.83 -4.01 -5.66
CA ALA A 61 -16.83 -3.11 -5.08
C ALA A 61 -16.27 -1.69 -4.86
N GLN A 62 -15.03 -1.57 -4.41
CA GLN A 62 -14.36 -0.27 -4.25
C GLN A 62 -14.12 0.42 -5.60
N LEU A 63 -13.79 -0.35 -6.64
CA LEU A 63 -13.63 0.15 -8.01
C LEU A 63 -14.98 0.61 -8.60
N ALA A 64 -16.05 -0.18 -8.42
CA ALA A 64 -17.38 0.19 -8.87
C ALA A 64 -17.90 1.45 -8.16
N ALA A 65 -17.65 1.57 -6.86
CA ALA A 65 -18.00 2.77 -6.09
C ALA A 65 -17.25 4.01 -6.62
N GLN A 66 -15.95 3.89 -6.91
CA GLN A 66 -15.17 4.96 -7.52
C GLN A 66 -15.65 5.30 -8.94
N GLY A 67 -16.01 4.30 -9.75
CA GLY A 67 -16.54 4.49 -11.10
C GLY A 67 -17.87 5.25 -11.10
N ALA A 68 -18.77 4.91 -10.17
CA ALA A 68 -20.03 5.65 -9.98
C ALA A 68 -19.79 7.11 -9.54
N GLN A 69 -18.78 7.34 -8.70
CA GLN A 69 -18.40 8.68 -8.25
C GLN A 69 -17.79 9.54 -9.36
N LEU A 70 -17.12 8.91 -10.32
CA LEU A 70 -16.51 9.54 -11.49
C LEU A 70 -17.44 9.64 -12.71
N GLY A 71 -18.69 9.17 -12.60
CA GLY A 71 -19.67 9.23 -13.68
C GLY A 71 -19.34 8.35 -14.89
N LEU A 72 -18.55 7.30 -14.70
CA LEU A 72 -18.34 6.25 -15.71
C LEU A 72 -19.55 5.30 -15.70
N GLY A 73 -20.67 5.78 -16.23
CA GLY A 73 -21.92 5.05 -16.43
C GLY A 73 -22.36 5.13 -17.88
#